data_AF-A0A2M7X801-F1
#
_entry.id   AF-A0A2M7X801-F1
#
_cell.length_a   1.000
_cell.length_b   1.000
_cell.length_c   1.000
_cell.angle_alpha   90.00
_cell.angle_beta   90.00
_cell.angle_gamma   90.00
#
_symmetry.space_group_name_H-M   'P 1'
#
loop_
_entity.id
_entity.type
_entity.pdbx_description
1 polymer ?
#
loop_
_entity_poly.entity_id
_entity_poly.type
_entity_poly.pdbx_seq_one_letter_code
_entity_poly.pdbx_strand_id
1 'polypeptide(L)'
;QADGGTEIAGALALAMGLPAIPQRLRQLVFITDGAVGNEADIYQSIAVAQSAARLFMVGIGDAPNRAFLRRAAELGHGVATVIESTAAIDRDLSALFRQIDTPQLTDLQIDWPSNAESYPRQLPDLYAGEPLWLTTRLDPGAKAISSTLGVKATSASGGLKLTLPLAHATAANGLAKIWARRKIQSLEDALTLGADAEQVRNEVLATALTHHLVSRYTSFVAVEKVLRRDDQAALVRADFANPAPADAIAFGNTALGWRAQLLYGLMLLLAATLIGWRAR
;
A
#
# COMPACT_ATOMS: atom_id res chain seq x y z
N GLN A 1 34.65 -11.22 -17.66
CA GLN A 1 33.36 -11.66 -18.21
C GLN A 1 32.99 -12.93 -17.45
N ALA A 2 31.92 -12.90 -16.67
CA ALA A 2 31.31 -14.10 -16.09
C ALA A 2 30.26 -14.57 -17.09
N ASP A 3 30.38 -15.80 -17.59
CA ASP A 3 29.60 -16.35 -18.71
C ASP A 3 28.68 -17.48 -18.23
N GLY A 4 28.12 -17.33 -17.03
CA GLY A 4 27.25 -18.33 -16.39
C GLY A 4 26.13 -17.65 -15.62
N GLY A 5 24.97 -18.31 -15.53
CA GLY A 5 23.82 -17.84 -14.75
C GLY A 5 24.13 -17.70 -13.25
N THR A 6 23.21 -17.11 -12.50
CA THR A 6 23.36 -16.85 -11.07
C THR A 6 22.86 -18.04 -10.22
N GLU A 7 23.78 -18.95 -9.86
CA GLU A 7 23.49 -20.13 -9.03
C GLU A 7 23.53 -19.83 -7.52
N ILE A 8 22.50 -19.14 -7.02
CA ILE A 8 22.41 -18.73 -5.60
C ILE A 8 22.22 -19.92 -4.67
N ALA A 9 21.35 -20.87 -5.05
CA ALA A 9 20.97 -21.98 -4.17
C ALA A 9 22.17 -22.84 -3.75
N GLY A 10 23.05 -23.17 -4.69
CA GLY A 10 24.25 -23.95 -4.41
C GLY A 10 25.24 -23.22 -3.50
N ALA A 11 25.49 -21.94 -3.76
CA ALA A 11 26.36 -21.11 -2.93
C ALA A 11 25.83 -20.98 -1.49
N LEU A 12 24.52 -20.77 -1.34
CA LEU A 12 23.89 -20.63 -0.04
C LEU A 12 23.85 -21.95 0.73
N ALA A 13 23.53 -23.07 0.06
CA ALA A 13 23.56 -24.40 0.67
C ALA A 13 24.97 -24.77 1.14
N LEU A 14 25.99 -24.53 0.32
CA LEU A 14 27.39 -24.73 0.69
C LEU A 14 27.75 -23.90 1.90
N ALA A 15 27.43 -22.60 1.87
CA ALA A 15 27.66 -21.71 2.98
C ALA A 15 27.00 -22.27 4.23
N MET A 16 25.67 -22.46 4.25
CA MET A 16 24.90 -22.96 5.39
C MET A 16 25.41 -24.29 5.95
N GLY A 17 25.91 -25.19 5.09
CA GLY A 17 26.49 -26.48 5.49
C GLY A 17 27.86 -26.41 6.17
N LEU A 18 28.55 -25.27 6.15
CA LEU A 18 29.82 -25.10 6.86
C LEU A 18 29.63 -25.27 8.39
N PRO A 19 30.59 -25.92 9.08
CA PRO A 19 30.48 -26.19 10.51
C PRO A 19 30.42 -24.89 11.31
N ALA A 20 29.53 -24.84 12.30
CA ALA A 20 29.46 -23.72 13.22
C ALA A 20 30.66 -23.74 14.18
N ILE A 21 31.24 -22.57 14.44
CA ILE A 21 32.25 -22.40 15.48
C ILE A 21 31.51 -22.22 16.82
N PRO A 22 31.75 -23.06 17.84
CA PRO A 22 31.10 -22.93 19.14
C PRO A 22 31.32 -21.53 19.74
N GLN A 23 30.29 -21.01 20.43
CA GLN A 23 30.32 -19.72 21.12
C GLN A 23 30.56 -18.50 20.22
N ARG A 24 30.43 -18.63 18.90
CA ARG A 24 30.44 -17.50 17.96
C ARG A 24 29.10 -17.39 17.25
N LEU A 25 28.58 -16.17 17.16
CA LEU A 25 27.46 -15.88 16.28
C LEU A 25 27.93 -16.06 14.84
N ARG A 26 27.24 -16.91 14.11
CA ARG A 26 27.53 -17.14 12.70
C ARG A 26 26.78 -16.11 11.88
N GLN A 27 27.49 -15.44 10.97
CA GLN A 27 26.91 -14.42 10.09
C GLN A 27 27.30 -14.76 8.65
N LEU A 28 26.33 -14.75 7.76
CA LEU A 28 26.48 -15.03 6.34
C LEU A 28 26.09 -13.77 5.59
N VAL A 29 27.02 -13.21 4.80
CA VAL A 29 26.75 -12.07 3.92
C VAL A 29 26.74 -12.57 2.50
N PHE A 30 25.58 -12.47 1.86
CA PHE A 30 25.38 -12.88 0.47
C PHE A 30 25.27 -11.63 -0.40
N ILE A 31 26.07 -11.53 -1.46
CA ILE A 31 26.12 -10.36 -2.35
C ILE A 31 25.81 -10.82 -3.78
N THR A 32 24.87 -10.14 -4.45
CA THR A 32 24.52 -10.40 -5.85
C THR A 32 24.25 -9.10 -6.60
N ASP A 33 24.70 -9.04 -7.85
CA ASP A 33 24.36 -8.02 -8.85
C ASP A 33 23.39 -8.56 -9.92
N GLY A 34 23.02 -9.84 -9.83
CA GLY A 34 22.16 -10.53 -10.78
C GLY A 34 20.78 -10.89 -10.24
N ALA A 35 19.86 -11.16 -11.17
CA ALA A 35 18.54 -11.70 -10.87
C ALA A 35 18.63 -13.15 -10.36
N VAL A 36 17.65 -13.54 -9.55
CA VAL A 36 17.63 -14.84 -8.88
C VAL A 36 16.63 -15.76 -9.56
N GLY A 37 17.09 -16.96 -9.92
CA GLY A 37 16.20 -18.05 -10.32
C GLY A 37 15.74 -18.86 -9.10
N ASN A 38 14.54 -19.43 -9.19
CA ASN A 38 14.04 -20.44 -8.25
C ASN A 38 14.00 -20.00 -6.77
N GLU A 39 13.41 -18.83 -6.51
CA GLU A 39 13.32 -18.22 -5.18
C GLU A 39 12.65 -19.10 -4.12
N ALA A 40 11.64 -19.90 -4.50
CA ALA A 40 10.89 -20.75 -3.59
C ALA A 40 11.76 -21.83 -2.94
N ASP A 41 12.59 -22.52 -3.73
CA ASP A 41 13.50 -23.54 -3.21
C ASP A 41 14.56 -22.92 -2.30
N ILE A 42 15.01 -21.70 -2.62
CA ILE A 42 15.95 -20.96 -1.77
C ILE A 42 15.31 -20.62 -0.42
N TYR A 43 14.08 -20.08 -0.40
CA TYR A 43 13.37 -19.84 0.87
C TYR A 43 13.22 -21.10 1.70
N GLN A 44 12.85 -22.21 1.07
CA GLN A 44 12.70 -23.48 1.75
C GLN A 44 14.03 -23.96 2.34
N SER A 45 15.13 -23.83 1.60
CA SER A 45 16.47 -24.21 2.09
C SER A 45 16.88 -23.40 3.32
N ILE A 46 16.62 -22.08 3.33
CA ILE A 46 16.92 -21.19 4.46
C ILE A 46 16.08 -21.59 5.67
N ALA A 47 14.77 -21.78 5.45
CA ALA A 47 13.83 -22.12 6.51
C ALA A 47 14.14 -23.50 7.13
N VAL A 48 14.46 -24.50 6.30
CA VAL A 48 14.80 -25.87 6.76
C VAL A 48 16.12 -25.90 7.51
N ALA A 49 17.11 -25.11 7.09
CA ALA A 49 18.41 -25.08 7.74
C ALA A 49 18.31 -24.73 9.23
N GLN A 50 17.25 -24.02 9.66
CA GLN A 50 17.00 -23.57 11.04
C GLN A 50 18.28 -23.08 11.72
N SER A 51 19.12 -22.42 10.93
CA SER A 51 20.48 -22.12 11.33
C SER A 51 20.44 -20.99 12.35
N ALA A 52 21.25 -21.09 13.40
CA ALA A 52 21.56 -19.93 14.25
C ALA A 52 22.35 -18.85 13.46
N ALA A 53 22.69 -19.09 12.19
CA ALA A 53 23.34 -18.11 11.34
C ALA A 53 22.41 -16.94 11.00
N ARG A 54 22.95 -15.73 11.00
CA ARG A 54 22.28 -14.52 10.49
C ARG A 54 22.60 -14.32 9.03
N LEU A 55 21.58 -14.30 8.16
CA LEU A 55 21.73 -14.12 6.72
C LEU A 55 21.47 -12.66 6.33
N PHE A 56 22.51 -11.99 5.85
CA PHE A 56 22.44 -10.64 5.31
C PHE A 56 22.49 -10.70 3.78
N MET A 57 21.51 -10.07 3.14
CA MET A 57 21.37 -10.09 1.69
C MET A 57 21.76 -8.73 1.12
N VAL A 58 22.68 -8.68 0.16
CA VAL A 58 23.10 -7.46 -0.52
C VAL A 58 22.80 -7.58 -2.01
N GLY A 59 21.95 -6.69 -2.50
CA GLY A 59 21.71 -6.52 -3.93
C GLY A 59 22.47 -5.31 -4.46
N ILE A 60 23.15 -5.43 -5.59
CA ILE A 60 23.84 -4.33 -6.26
C ILE A 60 23.15 -4.05 -7.60
N GLY A 61 22.80 -2.79 -7.83
CA GLY A 61 22.09 -2.34 -9.03
C GLY A 61 20.61 -2.71 -9.02
N ASP A 62 20.02 -2.76 -10.22
CA ASP A 62 18.57 -2.89 -10.42
C ASP A 62 18.11 -4.32 -10.73
N ALA A 63 19.03 -5.23 -11.04
CA ALA A 63 18.69 -6.60 -11.43
C ALA A 63 18.19 -7.48 -10.25
N PRO A 64 18.73 -7.38 -9.02
CA PRO A 64 18.28 -8.22 -7.91
C PRO A 64 16.82 -7.95 -7.49
N ASN A 65 16.05 -9.02 -7.27
CA ASN A 65 14.69 -8.90 -6.77
C ASN A 65 14.68 -8.46 -5.28
N ARG A 66 14.29 -7.21 -5.02
CA ARG A 66 14.25 -6.60 -3.68
C ARG A 66 13.32 -7.36 -2.71
N ALA A 67 12.21 -7.89 -3.21
CA ALA A 67 11.27 -8.67 -2.39
C ALA A 67 11.93 -9.99 -1.94
N PHE A 68 12.67 -10.63 -2.85
CA PHE A 68 13.44 -11.82 -2.54
C PHE A 68 14.54 -11.58 -1.50
N LEU A 69 15.37 -10.56 -1.70
CA LEU A 69 16.45 -10.24 -0.77
C LEU A 69 15.91 -9.99 0.64
N ARG A 70 14.84 -9.18 0.75
CA ARG A 70 14.19 -8.90 2.03
C ARG A 70 13.66 -10.17 2.67
N ARG A 71 12.95 -11.02 1.90
CA ARG A 71 12.36 -12.24 2.44
C ARG A 71 13.41 -13.26 2.89
N ALA A 72 14.47 -13.45 2.11
CA ALA A 72 15.57 -14.33 2.45
C ALA A 72 16.30 -13.86 3.73
N ALA A 73 16.54 -12.55 3.86
CA ALA A 73 17.11 -11.97 5.07
C ALA A 73 16.21 -12.14 6.30
N GLU A 74 14.89 -11.90 6.17
CA GLU A 74 13.90 -12.11 7.23
C GLU A 74 13.90 -13.58 7.72
N LEU A 75 13.90 -14.55 6.80
CA LEU A 75 13.96 -15.99 7.12
C LEU A 75 15.27 -16.38 7.82
N GLY A 76 16.37 -15.70 7.51
CA GLY A 76 17.66 -15.91 8.15
C GLY A 76 17.99 -14.93 9.28
N HIS A 77 16.99 -14.24 9.86
CA HIS A 77 17.15 -13.30 10.97
C HIS A 77 18.15 -12.14 10.73
N GLY A 78 18.46 -11.82 9.48
CA GLY A 78 19.35 -10.72 9.12
C GLY A 78 18.62 -9.59 8.39
N VAL A 79 19.39 -8.77 7.67
CA VAL A 79 18.92 -7.55 7.00
C VAL A 79 19.25 -7.59 5.52
N ALA A 80 18.36 -7.02 4.70
CA ALA A 80 18.60 -6.84 3.27
C ALA A 80 19.00 -5.40 2.95
N THR A 81 20.10 -5.23 2.21
CA THR A 81 20.60 -3.93 1.73
C THR A 81 20.60 -3.93 0.20
N VAL A 82 20.10 -2.86 -0.41
CA VAL A 82 20.12 -2.67 -1.87
C VAL A 82 20.95 -1.44 -2.17
N ILE A 83 22.00 -1.63 -2.96
CA ILE A 83 22.96 -0.60 -3.35
C ILE A 83 22.66 -0.22 -4.79
N GLU A 84 22.01 0.93 -4.99
CA GLU A 84 21.51 1.35 -6.31
C GLU A 84 22.62 1.84 -7.26
N SER A 85 23.77 2.25 -6.72
CA SER A 85 24.87 2.82 -7.52
C SER A 85 26.22 2.23 -7.12
N THR A 86 27.06 1.95 -8.10
CA THR A 86 28.43 1.47 -7.88
C THR A 86 29.28 2.46 -7.09
N ALA A 87 29.01 3.76 -7.22
CA ALA A 87 29.69 4.80 -6.44
C ALA A 87 29.33 4.79 -4.95
N ALA A 88 28.22 4.14 -4.57
CA ALA A 88 27.76 4.02 -3.19
C ALA A 88 28.22 2.72 -2.51
N ILE A 89 28.80 1.76 -3.25
CA ILE A 89 29.17 0.43 -2.74
C ILE A 89 30.00 0.52 -1.46
N ASP A 90 31.10 1.28 -1.49
CA ASP A 90 32.01 1.36 -0.34
C ASP A 90 31.32 1.92 0.91
N ARG A 91 30.51 2.97 0.72
CA ARG A 91 29.77 3.61 1.81
C ARG A 91 28.73 2.66 2.41
N ASP A 92 27.94 2.02 1.56
CA ASP A 92 26.79 1.22 1.98
C ASP A 92 27.23 -0.13 2.55
N LEU A 93 28.25 -0.77 1.97
CA LEU A 93 28.88 -1.96 2.57
C LEU A 93 29.57 -1.63 3.90
N SER A 94 30.27 -0.51 4.00
CA SER A 94 30.86 -0.10 5.28
C SER A 94 29.81 0.15 6.35
N ALA A 95 28.67 0.73 5.98
CA ALA A 95 27.54 0.92 6.89
C ALA A 95 26.95 -0.43 7.32
N LEU A 96 26.75 -1.36 6.38
CA LEU A 96 26.28 -2.71 6.65
C LEU A 96 27.23 -3.45 7.59
N PHE A 97 28.54 -3.45 7.34
CA PHE A 97 29.48 -4.16 8.21
C PHE A 97 29.54 -3.57 9.63
N ARG A 98 29.49 -2.24 9.78
CA ARG A 98 29.34 -1.61 11.10
C ARG A 98 28.05 -2.03 11.79
N GLN A 99 26.96 -2.13 11.04
CA GLN A 99 25.66 -2.57 11.56
C GLN A 99 25.74 -4.02 12.04
N ILE A 100 26.26 -4.94 11.22
CA ILE A 100 26.37 -6.37 11.51
C ILE A 100 27.28 -6.65 12.72
N ASP A 101 28.31 -5.84 12.93
CA ASP A 101 29.23 -5.94 14.08
C ASP A 101 28.59 -5.47 15.40
N THR A 102 27.43 -4.80 15.33
CA THR A 102 26.80 -4.17 16.49
C THR A 102 25.34 -4.60 16.71
N PRO A 103 25.04 -5.91 16.89
CA PRO A 103 23.71 -6.35 17.28
C PRO A 103 23.38 -5.79 18.67
N GLN A 104 22.30 -5.01 18.77
CA GLN A 104 21.88 -4.38 20.02
C GLN A 104 21.05 -5.36 20.85
N LEU A 105 20.09 -6.03 20.20
CA LEU A 105 19.20 -7.01 20.83
C LEU A 105 19.05 -8.23 19.92
N THR A 106 19.14 -9.41 20.52
CA THR A 106 18.95 -10.71 19.87
C THR A 106 17.87 -11.50 20.60
N ASP A 107 17.35 -12.56 19.99
CA ASP A 107 16.34 -13.46 20.60
C ASP A 107 15.11 -12.69 21.13
N LEU A 108 14.64 -11.73 20.34
CA LEU A 108 13.50 -10.89 20.69
C LEU A 108 12.24 -11.73 20.85
N GLN A 109 11.56 -11.55 21.98
CA GLN A 109 10.28 -12.16 22.31
C GLN A 109 9.34 -11.09 22.85
N ILE A 110 8.08 -11.18 22.44
CA ILE A 110 7.05 -10.20 22.78
C ILE A 110 5.90 -10.92 23.47
N ASP A 111 5.68 -10.55 24.73
CA ASP A 111 4.60 -11.05 25.57
C ASP A 111 3.42 -10.06 25.49
N TRP A 112 2.39 -10.43 24.72
CA TRP A 112 1.19 -9.63 24.57
C TRP A 112 0.21 -9.80 25.74
N PRO A 113 -0.55 -8.75 26.10
CA PRO A 113 -1.50 -8.80 27.22
C PRO A 113 -2.78 -9.60 26.92
N SER A 114 -3.04 -9.91 25.65
CA SER A 114 -4.18 -10.70 25.18
C SER A 114 -3.78 -11.47 23.92
N ASN A 115 -4.70 -12.27 23.38
CA ASN A 115 -4.49 -12.90 22.09
C ASN A 115 -4.20 -11.84 21.01
N ALA A 116 -3.11 -12.07 20.29
CA ALA A 116 -2.48 -11.09 19.42
C ALA A 116 -2.06 -11.76 18.11
N GLU A 117 -2.45 -11.15 17.00
CA GLU A 117 -2.00 -11.55 15.68
C GLU A 117 -1.00 -10.52 15.18
N SER A 118 0.30 -10.84 15.32
CA SER A 118 1.42 -9.93 15.10
C SER A 118 2.25 -10.32 13.88
N TYR A 119 2.72 -9.31 13.14
CA TYR A 119 3.58 -9.48 11.97
C TYR A 119 4.76 -8.49 12.01
N PRO A 120 5.99 -8.93 11.67
CA PRO A 120 6.35 -10.27 11.21
C PRO A 120 6.17 -11.35 12.29
N ARG A 121 5.93 -12.60 11.88
CA ARG A 121 5.71 -13.73 12.82
C ARG A 121 7.01 -14.15 13.53
N GLN A 122 8.11 -14.12 12.79
CA GLN A 122 9.45 -14.33 13.32
C GLN A 122 10.10 -12.95 13.49
N LEU A 123 10.59 -12.67 14.69
CA LEU A 123 11.24 -11.39 14.98
C LEU A 123 12.71 -11.45 14.54
N PRO A 124 13.21 -10.48 13.78
CA PRO A 124 14.63 -10.37 13.48
C PRO A 124 15.39 -9.85 14.71
N ASP A 125 16.71 -9.95 14.68
CA ASP A 125 17.56 -9.26 15.64
C ASP A 125 17.51 -7.73 15.39
N LEU A 126 17.68 -6.94 16.44
CA LEU A 126 17.70 -5.48 16.36
C LEU A 126 19.15 -4.99 16.26
N TYR A 127 19.46 -4.32 15.17
CA TYR A 127 20.76 -3.70 14.92
C TYR A 127 20.72 -2.18 15.17
N ALA A 128 21.88 -1.61 15.46
CA ALA A 128 21.99 -0.17 15.67
C ALA A 128 21.56 0.61 14.43
N GLY A 129 20.69 1.63 14.62
CA GLY A 129 20.23 2.51 13.55
C GLY A 129 19.01 2.01 12.76
N GLU A 130 18.53 0.79 13.01
CA GLU A 130 17.36 0.23 12.33
C GLU A 130 16.20 -0.02 13.31
N PRO A 131 15.03 0.59 13.08
CA PRO A 131 13.85 0.31 13.90
C PRO A 131 13.19 -1.01 13.51
N LEU A 132 12.79 -1.81 14.51
CA LEU A 132 11.87 -2.93 14.31
C LEU A 132 10.42 -2.43 14.23
N TRP A 133 9.79 -2.61 13.08
CA TRP A 133 8.38 -2.33 12.88
C TRP A 133 7.53 -3.58 13.10
N LEU A 134 6.59 -3.48 14.04
CA LEU A 134 5.67 -4.56 14.38
C LEU A 134 4.23 -4.08 14.22
N THR A 135 3.42 -4.86 13.52
CA THR A 135 1.99 -4.57 13.36
C THR A 135 1.16 -5.69 13.97
N THR A 136 0.26 -5.33 14.88
CA THR A 136 -0.46 -6.31 15.71
C THR A 136 -1.94 -5.99 15.77
N ARG A 137 -2.77 -7.02 15.60
CA ARG A 137 -4.20 -6.97 15.94
C ARG A 137 -4.38 -7.66 17.29
N LEU A 138 -4.88 -6.91 18.27
CA LEU A 138 -5.29 -7.43 19.56
C LEU A 138 -6.79 -7.72 19.53
N ASP A 139 -7.21 -8.79 20.18
CA ASP A 139 -8.65 -9.08 20.31
C ASP A 139 -9.37 -7.99 21.12
N PRO A 140 -10.61 -7.63 20.75
CA PRO A 140 -11.35 -6.56 21.40
C PRO A 140 -11.64 -6.91 22.87
N GLY A 141 -11.11 -6.09 23.78
CA GLY A 141 -11.34 -6.21 25.22
C GLY A 141 -10.85 -4.97 25.97
N ALA A 142 -11.64 -4.51 26.96
CA ALA A 142 -11.46 -3.24 27.66
C ALA A 142 -10.10 -3.05 28.37
N LYS A 143 -9.27 -4.10 28.47
CA LYS A 143 -7.94 -4.07 29.12
C LYS A 143 -6.77 -4.09 28.14
N ALA A 144 -6.98 -4.25 26.84
CA ALA A 144 -5.89 -4.38 25.87
C ALA A 144 -5.11 -3.06 25.67
N ILE A 145 -5.79 -1.91 25.72
CA ILE A 145 -5.15 -0.60 25.50
C ILE A 145 -4.57 -0.02 26.81
N SER A 146 -5.12 -0.41 27.97
CA SER A 146 -4.66 0.04 29.30
C SER A 146 -3.59 -0.87 29.91
N SER A 147 -3.12 -1.89 29.18
CA SER A 147 -2.16 -2.87 29.68
C SER A 147 -0.74 -2.57 29.20
N THR A 148 0.19 -3.40 29.64
CA THR A 148 1.60 -3.32 29.28
C THR A 148 1.98 -4.45 28.34
N LEU A 149 2.89 -4.14 27.43
CA LEU A 149 3.57 -5.09 26.55
C LEU A 149 4.88 -5.50 27.20
N GLY A 150 5.11 -6.80 27.35
CA GLY A 150 6.41 -7.33 27.77
C GLY A 150 7.31 -7.57 26.57
N VAL A 151 8.56 -7.14 26.64
CA VAL A 151 9.61 -7.44 25.65
C VAL A 151 10.77 -8.09 26.37
N LYS A 152 11.18 -9.27 25.90
CA LYS A 152 12.40 -9.95 26.34
C LYS A 152 13.39 -10.01 25.19
N ALA A 153 14.66 -9.84 25.49
CA ALA A 153 15.73 -9.95 24.51
C ALA A 153 17.05 -10.29 25.20
N THR A 154 18.06 -10.63 24.41
CA THR A 154 19.45 -10.77 24.85
C THR A 154 20.26 -9.59 24.31
N SER A 155 20.87 -8.82 25.21
CA SER A 155 21.80 -7.73 24.89
C SER A 155 23.25 -8.15 25.18
N ALA A 156 24.22 -7.36 24.74
CA ALA A 156 25.63 -7.57 25.07
C ALA A 156 25.91 -7.62 26.60
N SER A 157 25.09 -6.92 27.41
CA SER A 157 25.16 -6.92 28.87
C SER A 157 24.35 -8.02 29.56
N GLY A 158 23.72 -8.93 28.79
CA GLY A 158 22.88 -10.01 29.29
C GLY A 158 21.39 -9.83 28.96
N GLY A 159 20.54 -10.58 29.67
CA GLY A 159 19.10 -10.59 29.43
C GLY A 159 18.43 -9.25 29.71
N LEU A 160 17.71 -8.73 28.72
CA LEU A 160 16.92 -7.51 28.79
C LEU A 160 15.43 -7.86 28.97
N LYS A 161 14.76 -7.14 29.87
CA LYS A 161 13.31 -7.16 30.01
C LYS A 161 12.80 -5.72 30.01
N LEU A 162 11.93 -5.40 29.07
CA LEU A 162 11.26 -4.10 28.98
C LEU A 162 9.76 -4.29 29.13
N THR A 163 9.13 -3.29 29.74
CA THR A 163 7.67 -3.22 29.88
C THR A 163 7.21 -1.90 29.26
N LEU A 164 6.48 -1.98 28.15
CA LEU A 164 6.02 -0.81 27.41
C LEU A 164 4.52 -0.58 27.65
N PRO A 165 4.11 0.59 28.18
CA PRO A 165 2.69 0.89 28.38
C PRO A 165 1.99 1.17 27.04
N LEU A 166 0.92 0.42 26.75
CA LEU A 166 0.11 0.64 25.54
C LEU A 166 -0.83 1.85 25.67
N ALA A 167 -1.01 2.36 26.88
CA ALA A 167 -1.88 3.51 27.17
C ALA A 167 -1.44 4.82 26.48
N HIS A 168 -0.17 4.93 26.09
CA HIS A 168 0.36 6.10 25.36
C HIS A 168 0.25 5.97 23.83
N ALA A 169 -0.46 4.95 23.33
CA ALA A 169 -0.63 4.77 21.89
C ALA A 169 -1.39 5.94 21.27
N THR A 170 -0.83 6.52 20.21
CA THR A 170 -1.50 7.55 19.42
C THR A 170 -2.48 6.90 18.45
N ALA A 171 -3.73 7.37 18.46
CA ALA A 171 -4.72 6.92 17.48
C ALA A 171 -4.29 7.34 16.08
N ALA A 172 -4.27 6.37 15.14
CA ALA A 172 -3.93 6.62 13.75
C ALA A 172 -4.89 5.87 12.83
N ASN A 173 -5.27 6.52 11.73
CA ASN A 173 -6.10 5.92 10.70
C ASN A 173 -5.28 5.01 9.79
N GLY A 174 -5.87 3.91 9.31
CA GLY A 174 -5.25 3.03 8.34
C GLY A 174 -4.34 1.93 8.91
N LEU A 175 -4.10 1.88 10.23
CA LEU A 175 -3.31 0.81 10.87
C LEU A 175 -3.85 -0.59 10.55
N ALA A 176 -5.18 -0.73 10.51
CA ALA A 176 -5.84 -1.99 10.13
C ALA A 176 -5.46 -2.45 8.72
N LYS A 177 -5.30 -1.53 7.76
CA LYS A 177 -4.87 -1.85 6.39
C LYS A 177 -3.39 -2.23 6.34
N ILE A 178 -2.54 -1.59 7.13
CA ILE A 178 -1.11 -1.94 7.22
C ILE A 178 -0.98 -3.35 7.79
N TRP A 179 -1.66 -3.64 8.91
CA TRP A 179 -1.69 -4.98 9.51
C TRP A 179 -2.21 -6.03 8.52
N ALA A 180 -3.33 -5.75 7.83
CA ALA A 180 -3.92 -6.68 6.87
C ALA A 180 -3.00 -6.97 5.67
N ARG A 181 -2.26 -5.97 5.18
CA ARG A 181 -1.23 -6.17 4.14
C ARG A 181 -0.11 -7.08 4.64
N ARG A 182 0.37 -6.89 5.87
CA ARG A 182 1.40 -7.74 6.47
C ARG A 182 0.92 -9.17 6.71
N LYS A 183 -0.34 -9.35 7.11
CA LYS A 183 -0.99 -10.66 7.19
C LYS A 183 -1.02 -11.36 5.83
N ILE A 184 -1.51 -10.69 4.79
CA ILE A 184 -1.56 -11.24 3.43
C ILE A 184 -0.17 -11.64 2.96
N GLN A 185 0.82 -10.76 3.13
CA GLN A 185 2.21 -11.06 2.77
C GLN A 185 2.71 -12.31 3.51
N SER A 186 2.49 -12.41 4.82
CA SER A 186 2.91 -13.59 5.60
C SER A 186 2.20 -14.88 5.19
N LEU A 187 0.94 -14.81 4.75
CA LEU A 187 0.18 -15.97 4.26
C LEU A 187 0.69 -16.40 2.89
N GLU A 188 0.94 -15.45 1.99
CA GLU A 188 1.53 -15.72 0.68
C GLU A 188 2.96 -16.28 0.81
N ASP A 189 3.75 -15.74 1.73
CA ASP A 189 5.07 -16.27 2.06
C ASP A 189 5.01 -17.70 2.63
N ALA A 190 3.93 -18.07 3.33
CA ALA A 190 3.78 -19.43 3.84
C ALA A 190 3.55 -20.45 2.72
N LEU A 191 3.00 -20.04 1.56
CA LEU A 191 2.87 -20.91 0.39
C LEU A 191 4.21 -21.40 -0.12
N THR A 192 5.24 -20.54 -0.11
CA THR A 192 6.59 -20.94 -0.53
C THR A 192 7.23 -21.95 0.42
N LEU A 193 6.69 -22.06 1.64
CA LEU A 193 7.14 -23.00 2.67
C LEU A 193 6.26 -24.27 2.75
N GLY A 194 5.36 -24.47 1.79
CA GLY A 194 4.51 -25.66 1.70
C GLY A 194 3.20 -25.61 2.50
N ALA A 195 2.73 -24.42 2.90
CA ALA A 195 1.39 -24.29 3.50
C ALA A 195 0.27 -24.72 2.53
N ASP A 196 -0.86 -25.15 3.07
CA ASP A 196 -2.04 -25.52 2.28
C ASP A 196 -2.56 -24.32 1.46
N ALA A 197 -2.52 -24.48 0.14
CA ALA A 197 -2.90 -23.46 -0.80
C ALA A 197 -4.37 -23.04 -0.68
N GLU A 198 -5.28 -23.97 -0.38
CA GLU A 198 -6.70 -23.66 -0.24
C GLU A 198 -6.97 -22.91 1.05
N GLN A 199 -6.34 -23.31 2.16
CA GLN A 199 -6.44 -22.58 3.42
C GLN A 199 -5.91 -21.15 3.27
N VAL A 200 -4.70 -20.99 2.72
CA VAL A 200 -4.10 -19.67 2.50
C VAL A 200 -4.99 -18.82 1.60
N ARG A 201 -5.50 -19.38 0.50
CA ARG A 201 -6.39 -18.67 -0.41
C ARG A 201 -7.63 -18.13 0.31
N ASN A 202 -8.27 -18.94 1.13
CA ASN A 202 -9.46 -18.54 1.89
C ASN A 202 -9.15 -17.44 2.90
N GLU A 203 -8.05 -17.55 3.64
CA GLU A 203 -7.64 -16.53 4.61
C GLU A 203 -7.22 -15.20 3.95
N VAL A 204 -6.50 -15.25 2.83
CA VAL A 204 -6.13 -14.06 2.06
C VAL A 204 -7.37 -13.39 1.49
N LEU A 205 -8.31 -14.13 0.90
CA LEU A 205 -9.57 -13.59 0.39
C LEU A 205 -10.38 -12.91 1.50
N ALA A 206 -10.57 -13.58 2.64
CA ALA A 206 -11.29 -13.03 3.78
C ALA A 206 -10.65 -11.72 4.29
N THR A 207 -9.32 -11.72 4.45
CA THR A 207 -8.57 -10.55 4.92
C THR A 207 -8.63 -9.40 3.90
N ALA A 208 -8.42 -9.70 2.62
CA ALA A 208 -8.39 -8.71 1.55
C ALA A 208 -9.75 -8.04 1.35
N LEU A 209 -10.84 -8.82 1.34
CA LEU A 209 -12.20 -8.29 1.20
C LEU A 209 -12.61 -7.46 2.42
N THR A 210 -12.32 -7.93 3.64
CA THR A 210 -12.64 -7.21 4.89
C THR A 210 -11.97 -5.83 4.95
N HIS A 211 -10.73 -5.73 4.45
CA HIS A 211 -9.93 -4.50 4.52
C HIS A 211 -9.87 -3.71 3.20
N HIS A 212 -10.62 -4.13 2.18
CA HIS A 212 -10.63 -3.57 0.82
C HIS A 212 -9.22 -3.45 0.22
N LEU A 213 -8.48 -4.55 0.23
CA LEU A 213 -7.14 -4.67 -0.32
C LEU A 213 -7.15 -5.46 -1.63
N VAL A 214 -6.28 -5.06 -2.55
CA VAL A 214 -5.89 -5.85 -3.72
C VAL A 214 -4.82 -6.85 -3.26
N SER A 215 -4.99 -8.11 -3.63
CA SER A 215 -4.07 -9.22 -3.32
C SER A 215 -3.91 -10.10 -4.56
N ARG A 216 -3.16 -11.20 -4.45
CA ARG A 216 -3.10 -12.22 -5.51
C ARG A 216 -4.48 -12.76 -5.94
N TYR A 217 -5.49 -12.68 -5.05
CA TYR A 217 -6.82 -13.24 -5.29
C TYR A 217 -7.94 -12.20 -5.37
N THR A 218 -7.64 -10.90 -5.25
CA THR A 218 -8.64 -9.82 -5.35
C THR A 218 -8.17 -8.73 -6.28
N SER A 219 -9.11 -8.14 -7.02
CA SER A 219 -8.85 -7.06 -7.98
C SER A 219 -9.90 -5.96 -7.82
N PHE A 220 -9.48 -4.71 -7.98
CA PHE A 220 -10.39 -3.57 -7.96
C PHE A 220 -11.00 -3.37 -9.35
N VAL A 221 -12.33 -3.41 -9.45
CA VAL A 221 -13.07 -3.22 -10.70
C VAL A 221 -13.88 -1.95 -10.60
N ALA A 222 -13.59 -0.98 -11.48
CA ALA A 222 -14.41 0.21 -11.63
C ALA A 222 -15.55 -0.08 -12.62
N VAL A 223 -16.79 0.00 -12.15
CA VAL A 223 -17.97 -0.16 -13.01
C VAL A 223 -18.54 1.23 -13.31
N GLU A 224 -18.51 1.62 -14.58
CA GLU A 224 -19.14 2.86 -15.04
C GLU A 224 -20.65 2.68 -15.06
N LYS A 225 -21.37 3.56 -14.35
CA LYS A 225 -22.82 3.63 -14.41
C LYS A 225 -23.23 4.67 -15.44
N VAL A 226 -23.56 4.22 -16.66
CA VAL A 226 -24.15 5.08 -17.67
C VAL A 226 -25.58 5.44 -17.24
N LEU A 227 -25.78 6.67 -16.76
CA LEU A 227 -27.10 7.19 -16.43
C LEU A 227 -27.83 7.56 -17.73
N ARG A 228 -28.44 6.56 -18.38
CA ARG A 228 -29.39 6.79 -19.48
C ARG A 228 -30.79 7.00 -18.90
N ARG A 229 -31.48 8.03 -19.36
CA ARG A 229 -32.91 8.19 -19.10
C ARG A 229 -33.65 6.99 -19.70
N ASP A 230 -34.63 6.45 -18.99
CA ASP A 230 -35.57 5.50 -19.60
C ASP A 230 -36.22 6.12 -20.84
N ASP A 231 -36.31 5.36 -21.93
CA ASP A 231 -36.88 5.81 -23.20
C ASP A 231 -38.39 6.08 -23.07
N GLN A 232 -39.06 5.43 -22.11
CA GLN A 232 -40.48 5.62 -21.81
C GLN A 232 -40.76 6.72 -20.77
N ALA A 233 -39.73 7.27 -20.12
CA ALA A 233 -39.92 8.35 -19.16
C ALA A 233 -40.34 9.64 -19.88
N ALA A 234 -41.44 10.25 -19.43
CA ALA A 234 -41.94 11.50 -19.95
C ALA A 234 -40.86 12.60 -19.87
N LEU A 235 -40.71 13.37 -20.95
CA LEU A 235 -39.83 14.53 -20.99
C LEU A 235 -40.30 15.57 -19.99
N VAL A 236 -39.52 15.79 -18.92
CA VAL A 236 -39.71 16.92 -18.03
C VAL A 236 -39.09 18.14 -18.71
N ARG A 237 -39.92 19.10 -19.11
CA ARG A 237 -39.43 20.43 -19.49
C ARG A 237 -38.94 21.12 -18.23
N ALA A 238 -37.64 21.37 -18.17
CA ALA A 238 -37.05 22.29 -17.22
C ALA A 238 -36.82 23.62 -17.94
N ASP A 239 -37.48 24.67 -17.48
CA ASP A 239 -37.21 26.02 -17.95
C ASP A 239 -35.93 26.50 -17.27
N PHE A 240 -34.83 26.49 -18.01
CA PHE A 240 -33.61 27.14 -17.57
C PHE A 240 -33.71 28.62 -17.87
N ALA A 241 -33.47 29.46 -16.87
CA ALA A 241 -33.27 30.88 -17.11
C ALA A 241 -32.09 31.02 -18.07
N ASN A 242 -32.35 31.43 -19.31
CA ASN A 242 -31.31 31.71 -20.28
C ASN A 242 -30.57 32.96 -19.76
N PRO A 243 -29.33 32.86 -19.26
CA PRO A 243 -28.59 34.05 -18.92
C PRO A 243 -28.29 34.73 -20.26
N ALA A 244 -29.01 35.81 -20.54
CA ALA A 244 -28.61 36.69 -21.63
C ALA A 244 -27.12 37.02 -21.42
N PRO A 245 -26.28 36.96 -22.47
CA PRO A 245 -24.89 37.40 -22.33
C PRO A 245 -24.89 38.80 -21.69
N ALA A 246 -23.95 39.07 -20.79
CA ALA A 246 -23.90 40.32 -20.03
C ALA A 246 -23.93 41.57 -20.93
N ASP A 247 -23.54 41.42 -22.20
CA ASP A 247 -23.51 42.45 -23.23
C ASP A 247 -24.68 42.36 -24.23
N ALA A 248 -25.81 41.76 -23.84
CA ALA A 248 -27.01 41.76 -24.66
C ALA A 248 -27.51 43.21 -24.86
N ILE A 249 -27.10 43.82 -25.97
CA ILE A 249 -27.56 45.12 -26.42
C ILE A 249 -29.08 45.04 -26.51
N ALA A 250 -29.77 45.79 -25.65
CA ALA A 250 -31.20 45.94 -25.74
C ALA A 250 -31.54 46.37 -27.18
N PHE A 251 -32.25 45.52 -27.93
CA PHE A 251 -32.68 45.86 -29.28
C PHE A 251 -33.42 47.21 -29.22
N GLY A 252 -32.91 48.19 -29.97
CA GLY A 252 -33.44 49.54 -29.97
C GLY A 252 -34.94 49.53 -30.28
N ASN A 253 -35.71 50.26 -29.46
CA ASN A 253 -37.16 50.37 -29.58
C ASN A 253 -37.52 51.23 -30.83
N THR A 254 -37.34 50.66 -32.02
CA THR A 254 -37.34 51.38 -33.30
C THR A 254 -38.72 51.60 -33.92
N ALA A 255 -39.80 51.44 -33.16
CA ALA A 255 -41.15 51.66 -33.67
C ALA A 255 -42.08 52.35 -32.66
N LEU A 256 -41.63 53.47 -32.08
CA LEU A 256 -42.51 54.41 -31.36
C LEU A 256 -43.27 55.27 -32.38
N GLY A 257 -44.39 54.78 -32.89
CA GLY A 257 -45.29 55.64 -33.68
C GLY A 257 -46.33 54.95 -34.56
N TRP A 258 -46.13 53.67 -34.91
CA TRP A 258 -47.02 52.97 -35.86
C TRP A 258 -48.46 52.87 -35.35
N ARG A 259 -48.65 52.71 -34.03
CA ARG A 259 -49.99 52.66 -33.42
C ARG A 259 -50.75 53.97 -33.62
N ALA A 260 -50.07 55.11 -33.49
CA ALA A 260 -50.67 56.42 -33.71
C ALA A 260 -50.99 56.62 -35.20
N GLN A 261 -50.08 56.26 -36.10
CA GLN A 261 -50.30 56.32 -37.55
C GLN A 261 -51.48 55.44 -37.99
N LEU A 262 -51.62 54.25 -37.41
CA LEU A 262 -52.72 53.33 -37.72
C LEU A 262 -54.07 53.89 -37.21
N LEU A 263 -54.09 54.47 -36.01
CA LEU A 263 -55.28 55.15 -35.48
C LEU A 263 -55.69 56.36 -36.33
N TYR A 264 -54.73 57.18 -36.79
CA TYR A 264 -55.01 58.28 -37.72
C TYR A 264 -55.58 57.78 -39.05
N GLY A 265 -55.02 56.71 -39.61
CA GLY A 265 -55.54 56.08 -40.83
C GLY A 265 -56.97 55.59 -40.67
N LEU A 266 -57.29 54.99 -39.52
CA LEU A 266 -58.63 54.47 -39.23
C LEU A 266 -59.65 55.60 -39.01
N MET A 267 -59.26 56.70 -38.38
CA MET A 267 -60.11 57.90 -38.27
C MET A 267 -60.41 58.54 -39.62
N LEU A 268 -59.41 58.64 -40.51
CA LEU A 268 -59.62 59.20 -41.86
C LEU A 268 -60.57 58.33 -42.69
N LEU A 269 -60.47 57.00 -42.56
CA LEU A 269 -61.39 56.06 -43.20
C LEU A 269 -62.83 56.23 -42.70
N LEU A 270 -63.02 56.38 -41.39
CA LEU A 270 -64.33 56.66 -40.79
C LEU A 270 -64.90 58.02 -41.21
N ALA A 271 -64.06 59.06 -41.30
CA ALA A 271 -64.50 60.37 -41.78
C ALA A 271 -64.92 60.30 -43.26
N ALA A 272 -64.18 59.58 -44.10
CA ALA A 272 -64.52 59.39 -45.51
C ALA A 272 -65.84 58.63 -45.69
N THR A 273 -66.10 57.59 -44.89
CA THR A 273 -67.37 56.86 -44.94
C THR A 273 -68.54 57.72 -44.47
N LEU A 274 -68.37 58.53 -43.42
CA LEU A 274 -69.39 59.47 -42.94
C LEU A 274 -69.72 60.58 -43.95
N ILE A 275 -68.71 61.15 -44.62
CA ILE A 275 -68.92 62.16 -45.67
C ILE A 275 -69.59 61.52 -46.89
N GLY A 276 -69.16 60.33 -47.30
CA GLY A 276 -69.76 59.58 -48.40
C GLY A 276 -71.20 59.14 -48.14
N TRP A 277 -71.58 58.96 -46.87
CA TRP A 277 -72.96 58.64 -46.47
C TRP A 277 -73.88 59.87 -46.44
N ARG A 278 -73.33 61.06 -46.16
CA ARG A 278 -74.08 62.34 -46.18
C ARG A 278 -74.24 62.94 -47.58
N ALA A 279 -73.42 62.52 -48.55
CA ALA A 279 -73.48 62.98 -49.93
C ALA A 279 -74.36 62.09 -50.84
N ARG A 280 -75.10 61.14 -50.27
CA ARG A 280 -76.08 60.28 -50.95
C ARG A 280 -77.50 60.60 -50.52
#